data_AF-A0A0S3AJM9-F1
#
_entry.id   AF-A0A0S3AJM9-F1
#
_cell.length_a   1.000
_cell.length_b   1.000
_cell.length_c   1.000
_cell.angle_alpha   90.00
_cell.angle_beta   90.00
_cell.angle_gamma   90.00
#
_symmetry.space_group_name_H-M   'P 1'
#
loop_
_entity.id
_entity.type
_entity.pdbx_description
1 polymer ?
#
loop_
_entity_poly.entity_id
_entity_poly.type
_entity_poly.pdbx_seq_one_letter_code
_entity_poly.pdbx_strand_id
1 'polypeptide(L)'
;MNKIYLIQRTFMATVLLIVSSSVSAGLSFVVTDTATRTEAFNIEGFATLSIGSSLSVGHLDVTGPGSQMISYTFLGQESGYNNKFYDVSSGNALFESDPIGTSVSSLVNISGPLSFKFEGNVEKFAVNGGPWDKGTSIGLIGTNMQVGSTVYDFVIGYNDSAGQKYLGDWDDFVIGVSAVPEPETYAMLLVGLGLIGFSLRNHSRSV
;
A
#
# COMPACT_ATOMS: atom_id res chain seq x y z
N MET A 1 -28.37 53.94 51.45
CA MET A 1 -28.39 52.46 51.59
C MET A 1 -29.04 51.85 50.35
N ASN A 2 -28.28 50.99 49.64
CA ASN A 2 -28.72 49.86 48.78
C ASN A 2 -29.65 50.15 47.57
N LYS A 3 -29.43 49.67 46.35
CA LYS A 3 -28.59 48.59 45.81
C LYS A 3 -28.47 48.80 44.29
N ILE A 4 -27.25 48.68 43.76
CA ILE A 4 -26.94 48.50 42.34
C ILE A 4 -27.37 47.08 41.96
N TYR A 5 -28.30 46.91 41.01
CA TYR A 5 -28.59 45.59 40.43
C TYR A 5 -27.84 45.45 39.11
N LEU A 6 -26.80 44.60 39.15
CA LEU A 6 -26.04 44.13 38.00
C LEU A 6 -26.97 43.33 37.05
N ILE A 7 -26.96 43.72 35.78
CA ILE A 7 -27.47 42.90 34.67
C ILE A 7 -26.46 41.77 34.43
N GLN A 8 -26.81 40.56 34.87
CA GLN A 8 -26.07 39.34 34.53
C GLN A 8 -26.26 39.04 33.04
N ARG A 9 -25.17 39.13 32.27
CA ARG A 9 -25.10 38.63 30.90
C ARG A 9 -24.65 37.17 30.93
N THR A 10 -25.59 36.25 30.79
CA THR A 10 -25.31 34.83 30.56
C THR A 10 -24.82 34.67 29.12
N PHE A 11 -23.52 34.48 28.93
CA PHE A 11 -22.96 33.97 27.68
C PHE A 11 -23.01 32.44 27.75
N MET A 12 -23.90 31.80 26.98
CA MET A 12 -23.81 30.37 26.71
C MET A 12 -22.82 30.16 25.58
N ALA A 13 -21.64 29.63 25.91
CA ALA A 13 -20.66 29.16 24.94
C ALA A 13 -20.97 27.70 24.60
N THR A 14 -21.63 27.48 23.46
CA THR A 14 -21.76 26.15 22.87
C THR A 14 -20.44 25.79 22.20
N VAL A 15 -19.67 24.89 22.80
CA VAL A 15 -18.48 24.30 22.17
C VAL A 15 -18.97 23.22 21.20
N LEU A 16 -18.90 23.50 19.90
CA LEU A 16 -19.12 22.52 18.85
C LEU A 16 -17.86 21.66 18.72
N LEU A 17 -17.86 20.47 19.33
CA LEU A 17 -16.83 19.45 19.12
C LEU A 17 -17.03 18.86 17.73
N ILE A 18 -16.34 19.42 16.73
CA ILE A 18 -16.15 18.76 15.45
C ILE A 18 -15.13 17.66 15.68
N VAL A 19 -15.62 16.45 15.97
CA VAL A 19 -14.79 15.24 15.89
C VAL A 19 -14.63 14.93 14.41
N SER A 20 -13.58 15.47 13.79
CA SER A 20 -13.15 15.05 12.46
C SER A 20 -12.49 13.67 12.59
N SER A 21 -13.25 12.60 12.34
CA SER A 21 -12.67 11.28 12.13
C SER A 21 -11.91 11.32 10.80
N SER A 22 -10.58 11.40 10.85
CA SER A 22 -9.74 11.18 9.67
C SER A 22 -9.74 9.69 9.35
N VAL A 23 -10.45 9.29 8.29
CA VAL A 23 -10.22 7.99 7.66
C VAL A 23 -8.91 8.12 6.90
N SER A 24 -7.87 7.37 7.30
CA SER A 24 -6.59 7.37 6.59
C SER A 24 -6.72 6.56 5.31
N ALA A 25 -6.08 7.03 4.23
CA ALA A 25 -5.79 6.18 3.09
C ALA A 25 -4.86 5.03 3.52
N GLY A 26 -5.08 3.84 2.97
CA GLY A 26 -4.26 2.66 3.23
C GLY A 26 -4.35 1.64 2.09
N LEU A 27 -3.57 0.57 2.15
CA LEU A 27 -3.54 -0.46 1.11
C LEU A 27 -4.31 -1.72 1.53
N SER A 28 -4.95 -2.37 0.56
CA SER A 28 -5.65 -3.65 0.75
C SER A 28 -5.49 -4.55 -0.47
N PHE A 29 -5.13 -5.82 -0.25
CA PHE A 29 -5.15 -6.82 -1.32
C PHE A 29 -6.53 -7.48 -1.42
N VAL A 30 -7.18 -7.33 -2.56
CA VAL A 30 -8.48 -7.92 -2.87
C VAL A 30 -8.24 -9.26 -3.56
N VAL A 31 -8.50 -10.34 -2.83
CA VAL A 31 -8.39 -11.72 -3.34
C VAL A 31 -9.55 -12.02 -4.28
N THR A 32 -9.23 -12.47 -5.49
CA THR A 32 -10.21 -12.89 -6.49
C THR A 32 -10.19 -14.40 -6.72
N ASP A 33 -9.06 -15.04 -6.47
CA ASP A 33 -8.91 -16.49 -6.60
C ASP A 33 -7.81 -17.03 -5.67
N THR A 34 -7.65 -18.34 -5.61
CA THR A 34 -6.54 -19.01 -4.94
C THR A 34 -5.86 -19.98 -5.90
N ALA A 35 -4.55 -19.91 -5.97
CA ALA A 35 -3.74 -20.84 -6.75
C ALA A 35 -2.95 -21.79 -5.85
N THR A 36 -2.52 -22.91 -6.41
CA THR A 36 -1.57 -23.82 -5.77
C THR A 36 -0.27 -23.77 -6.54
N ARG A 37 0.84 -23.63 -5.82
CA ARG A 37 2.16 -23.61 -6.43
C ARG A 37 2.50 -24.96 -7.06
N THR A 38 2.90 -24.93 -8.33
CA THR A 38 3.39 -26.10 -9.06
C THR A 38 4.91 -26.18 -9.08
N GLU A 39 5.57 -25.06 -8.80
CA GLU A 39 7.02 -24.93 -8.59
C GLU A 39 7.30 -24.24 -7.25
N ALA A 40 8.52 -24.30 -6.76
CA ALA A 40 8.87 -23.61 -5.52
C ALA A 40 9.03 -22.12 -5.82
N PHE A 41 8.61 -21.25 -4.91
CA PHE A 41 9.04 -19.86 -4.94
C PHE A 41 10.43 -19.81 -4.31
N ASN A 42 11.49 -19.45 -5.04
CA ASN A 42 12.86 -19.56 -4.53
C ASN A 42 13.85 -18.47 -4.97
N ILE A 43 13.38 -17.22 -4.97
CA ILE A 43 14.23 -16.03 -5.13
C ILE A 43 15.20 -15.86 -3.95
N GLU A 44 16.43 -15.44 -4.26
CA GLU A 44 17.41 -15.04 -3.25
C GLU A 44 16.86 -13.95 -2.31
N GLY A 45 17.13 -14.07 -1.02
CA GLY A 45 16.66 -13.13 0.00
C GLY A 45 15.26 -13.43 0.55
N PHE A 46 14.57 -14.44 0.02
CA PHE A 46 13.29 -14.91 0.52
C PHE A 46 13.37 -16.31 1.14
N ALA A 47 12.40 -16.60 2.00
CA ALA A 47 12.16 -17.98 2.42
C ALA A 47 11.53 -18.76 1.26
N THR A 48 12.04 -19.95 0.97
CA THR A 48 11.48 -20.82 -0.05
C THR A 48 10.05 -21.21 0.32
N LEU A 49 9.10 -20.99 -0.60
CA LEU A 49 7.73 -21.51 -0.45
C LEU A 49 7.60 -22.78 -1.28
N SER A 50 7.21 -23.87 -0.62
CA SER A 50 7.22 -25.20 -1.23
C SER A 50 6.15 -25.38 -2.32
N ILE A 51 6.42 -26.28 -3.25
CA ILE A 51 5.44 -26.86 -4.18
C ILE A 51 4.21 -27.34 -3.37
N GLY A 52 3.01 -27.12 -3.91
CA GLY A 52 1.75 -27.47 -3.28
C GLY A 52 1.23 -26.47 -2.25
N SER A 53 2.00 -25.40 -1.94
CA SER A 53 1.49 -24.32 -1.09
C SER A 53 0.44 -23.48 -1.82
N SER A 54 -0.55 -22.99 -1.08
CA SER A 54 -1.57 -22.11 -1.62
C SER A 54 -1.11 -20.64 -1.64
N LEU A 55 -1.66 -19.89 -2.56
CA LEU A 55 -1.36 -18.48 -2.82
C LEU A 55 -2.66 -17.74 -3.14
N SER A 56 -2.85 -16.55 -2.58
CA SER A 56 -3.94 -15.67 -2.97
C SER A 56 -3.60 -14.94 -4.27
N VAL A 57 -4.52 -14.97 -5.23
CA VAL A 57 -4.43 -14.27 -6.52
C VAL A 57 -5.44 -13.14 -6.52
N GLY A 58 -5.06 -11.96 -7.02
CA GLY A 58 -5.90 -10.78 -6.90
C GLY A 58 -5.24 -9.47 -7.30
N HIS A 59 -5.71 -8.38 -6.70
CA HIS A 59 -5.27 -7.02 -7.00
C HIS A 59 -5.10 -6.17 -5.75
N LEU A 60 -4.27 -5.13 -5.83
CA LEU A 60 -3.94 -4.24 -4.73
C LEU A 60 -4.65 -2.89 -4.89
N ASP A 61 -5.40 -2.50 -3.86
CA ASP A 61 -6.24 -1.31 -3.83
C ASP A 61 -5.74 -0.29 -2.82
N VAL A 62 -5.92 1.00 -3.16
CA VAL A 62 -5.95 2.08 -2.17
C VAL A 62 -7.36 2.18 -1.61
N THR A 63 -7.44 2.14 -0.30
CA THR A 63 -8.67 2.26 0.49
C THR A 63 -8.67 3.58 1.23
N GLY A 64 -9.86 4.16 1.41
CA GLY A 64 -10.03 5.40 2.18
C GLY A 64 -9.77 6.69 1.39
N PRO A 65 -10.15 7.85 1.96
CA PRO A 65 -9.94 9.16 1.33
C PRO A 65 -8.51 9.66 1.57
N GLY A 66 -8.03 10.51 0.64
CA GLY A 66 -6.75 11.20 0.77
C GLY A 66 -5.80 10.90 -0.39
N SER A 67 -4.62 11.53 -0.33
CA SER A 67 -3.50 11.23 -1.22
C SER A 67 -2.45 10.43 -0.46
N GLN A 68 -1.80 9.50 -1.13
CA GLN A 68 -0.75 8.68 -0.56
C GLN A 68 0.33 8.43 -1.61
N MET A 69 1.60 8.57 -1.21
CA MET A 69 2.73 8.19 -2.05
C MET A 69 2.91 6.67 -1.95
N ILE A 70 2.72 6.00 -3.06
CA ILE A 70 2.92 4.55 -3.17
C ILE A 70 4.28 4.32 -3.81
N SER A 71 5.11 3.54 -3.14
CA SER A 71 6.41 3.12 -3.65
C SER A 71 6.38 1.63 -3.99
N TYR A 72 6.90 1.32 -5.18
CA TYR A 72 7.09 -0.03 -5.68
C TYR A 72 8.60 -0.29 -5.75
N THR A 73 9.07 -1.35 -5.11
CA THR A 73 10.48 -1.71 -5.05
C THR A 73 10.72 -3.06 -5.70
N PHE A 74 11.66 -3.16 -6.64
CA PHE A 74 12.08 -4.44 -7.21
C PHE A 74 12.81 -5.28 -6.15
N LEU A 75 12.34 -6.50 -5.91
CA LEU A 75 12.89 -7.40 -4.88
C LEU A 75 13.62 -8.62 -5.44
N GLY A 76 13.55 -8.83 -6.75
CA GLY A 76 14.20 -9.95 -7.42
C GLY A 76 13.27 -10.65 -8.39
N GLN A 77 13.83 -11.67 -9.03
CA GLN A 77 13.17 -12.46 -10.07
C GLN A 77 13.87 -13.82 -10.19
N GLU A 78 13.14 -14.82 -10.65
CA GLU A 78 13.65 -16.11 -11.11
C GLU A 78 12.93 -16.52 -12.40
N SER A 79 13.28 -15.86 -13.50
CA SER A 79 12.65 -16.03 -14.79
C SER A 79 13.69 -16.35 -15.88
N GLY A 80 13.29 -17.21 -16.82
CA GLY A 80 14.01 -17.42 -18.08
C GLY A 80 13.72 -16.36 -19.16
N TYR A 81 12.83 -15.42 -18.87
CA TYR A 81 12.28 -14.39 -19.75
C TYR A 81 12.46 -12.99 -19.17
N ASN A 82 12.53 -11.97 -20.02
CA ASN A 82 12.70 -10.59 -19.57
C ASN A 82 11.34 -9.97 -19.21
N ASN A 83 10.98 -10.04 -17.92
CA ASN A 83 9.78 -9.39 -17.40
C ASN A 83 10.06 -7.98 -16.89
N LYS A 84 9.00 -7.22 -16.68
CA LYS A 84 9.08 -5.84 -16.18
C LYS A 84 7.79 -5.42 -15.52
N PHE A 85 7.94 -4.44 -14.65
CA PHE A 85 6.85 -3.76 -13.97
C PHE A 85 6.71 -2.34 -14.51
N TYR A 86 5.48 -1.88 -14.71
CA TYR A 86 5.16 -0.51 -15.08
C TYR A 86 4.25 0.13 -14.04
N ASP A 87 4.71 1.23 -13.45
CA ASP A 87 3.83 2.17 -12.75
C ASP A 87 3.17 3.06 -13.80
N VAL A 88 1.94 2.71 -14.17
CA VAL A 88 1.20 3.39 -15.24
C VAL A 88 0.83 4.81 -14.83
N SER A 89 0.69 5.09 -13.52
CA SER A 89 0.41 6.44 -13.02
C SER A 89 1.56 7.41 -13.29
N SER A 90 2.81 6.97 -13.06
CA SER A 90 3.99 7.84 -13.23
C SER A 90 4.66 7.68 -14.59
N GLY A 91 4.38 6.62 -15.33
CA GLY A 91 5.06 6.26 -16.57
C GLY A 91 6.45 5.66 -16.36
N ASN A 92 6.84 5.37 -15.11
CA ASN A 92 8.10 4.73 -14.77
C ASN A 92 8.00 3.20 -14.88
N ALA A 93 9.15 2.54 -14.95
CA ALA A 93 9.24 1.09 -15.03
C ALA A 93 10.37 0.57 -14.12
N LEU A 94 10.24 -0.69 -13.74
CA LEU A 94 11.31 -1.50 -13.13
C LEU A 94 11.58 -2.69 -14.05
N PHE A 95 12.85 -3.01 -14.23
CA PHE A 95 13.34 -4.07 -15.11
C PHE A 95 14.11 -5.12 -14.30
N GLU A 96 14.17 -6.36 -14.79
CA GLU A 96 14.96 -7.41 -14.13
C GLU A 96 16.47 -7.13 -14.11
N SER A 97 16.94 -6.27 -15.02
CA SER A 97 18.31 -5.78 -15.02
C SER A 97 18.60 -4.73 -13.95
N ASP A 98 17.56 -4.20 -13.30
CA ASP A 98 17.74 -3.21 -12.25
C ASP A 98 18.32 -3.88 -10.99
N PRO A 99 19.15 -3.17 -10.22
CA PRO A 99 19.58 -3.66 -8.92
C PRO A 99 18.38 -3.93 -8.00
N ILE A 100 18.44 -5.03 -7.23
CA ILE A 100 17.49 -5.30 -6.15
C ILE A 100 17.44 -4.09 -5.20
N GLY A 101 16.24 -3.64 -4.85
CA GLY A 101 16.00 -2.44 -4.06
C GLY A 101 15.69 -1.18 -4.88
N THR A 102 15.82 -1.22 -6.21
CA THR A 102 15.41 -0.11 -7.09
C THR A 102 13.92 0.16 -6.94
N SER A 103 13.55 1.44 -6.79
CA SER A 103 12.17 1.82 -6.50
C SER A 103 11.65 2.91 -7.43
N VAL A 104 10.36 2.85 -7.74
CA VAL A 104 9.59 3.91 -8.40
C VAL A 104 8.41 4.27 -7.51
N SER A 105 7.94 5.52 -7.59
CA SER A 105 6.83 5.98 -6.76
C SER A 105 5.86 6.87 -7.52
N SER A 106 4.59 6.79 -7.14
CA SER A 106 3.54 7.69 -7.63
C SER A 106 2.64 8.16 -6.51
N LEU A 107 2.12 9.38 -6.67
CA LEU A 107 1.06 9.91 -5.82
C LEU A 107 -0.27 9.32 -6.28
N VAL A 108 -1.00 8.68 -5.36
CA VAL A 108 -2.34 8.15 -5.62
C VAL A 108 -3.34 8.90 -4.76
N ASN A 109 -4.36 9.47 -5.40
CA ASN A 109 -5.36 10.34 -4.78
C ASN A 109 -6.81 9.85 -4.99
N ILE A 110 -6.96 8.65 -5.55
CA ILE A 110 -8.25 7.99 -5.77
C ILE A 110 -8.22 6.62 -5.10
N SER A 111 -9.33 6.26 -4.47
CA SER A 111 -9.52 4.91 -3.95
C SER A 111 -9.88 3.95 -5.08
N GLY A 112 -9.45 2.70 -4.95
CA GLY A 112 -9.60 1.65 -5.95
C GLY A 112 -8.25 1.03 -6.32
N PRO A 113 -8.20 0.22 -7.39
CA PRO A 113 -6.99 -0.45 -7.81
C PRO A 113 -5.87 0.51 -8.14
N LEU A 114 -4.67 0.19 -7.65
CA LEU A 114 -3.45 0.87 -8.07
C LEU A 114 -3.22 0.71 -9.57
N SER A 115 -2.79 1.78 -10.25
CA SER A 115 -2.56 1.76 -11.69
C SER A 115 -1.16 1.27 -12.02
N PHE A 116 -0.99 -0.05 -12.03
CA PHE A 116 0.24 -0.71 -12.48
C PHE A 116 -0.06 -1.95 -13.32
N LYS A 117 0.95 -2.41 -14.06
CA LYS A 117 0.92 -3.71 -14.74
C LYS A 117 2.27 -4.40 -14.67
N PHE A 118 2.24 -5.72 -14.75
CA PHE A 118 3.38 -6.51 -15.16
C PHE A 118 3.28 -6.84 -16.64
N GLU A 119 4.43 -6.98 -17.28
CA GLU A 119 4.54 -7.40 -18.67
C GLU A 119 5.64 -8.44 -18.77
N GLY A 120 5.29 -9.62 -19.29
CA GLY A 120 6.23 -10.68 -19.57
C GLY A 120 6.70 -10.68 -21.02
N ASN A 121 7.46 -11.70 -21.39
CA ASN A 121 7.94 -11.83 -22.76
C ASN A 121 6.78 -12.07 -23.74
N VAL A 122 6.92 -11.56 -24.97
CA VAL A 122 5.87 -11.57 -26.01
C VAL A 122 4.66 -10.66 -25.69
N GLU A 123 4.89 -9.56 -24.95
CA GLU A 123 3.90 -8.49 -24.69
C GLU A 123 2.65 -8.93 -23.92
N LYS A 124 2.69 -10.09 -23.25
CA LYS A 124 1.62 -10.52 -22.35
C LYS A 124 1.65 -9.70 -21.07
N PHE A 125 0.49 -9.33 -20.56
CA PHE A 125 0.38 -8.48 -19.37
C PHE A 125 -0.57 -9.03 -18.31
N ALA A 126 -0.33 -8.60 -17.08
CA ALA A 126 -1.30 -8.65 -15.98
C ALA A 126 -1.48 -7.24 -15.42
N VAL A 127 -2.66 -6.64 -15.66
CA VAL A 127 -3.01 -5.32 -15.14
C VAL A 127 -3.65 -5.44 -13.75
N ASN A 128 -3.16 -4.67 -12.78
CA ASN A 128 -3.76 -4.65 -11.45
C ASN A 128 -5.20 -4.12 -11.48
N GLY A 129 -6.14 -4.90 -10.93
CA GLY A 129 -7.57 -4.60 -10.97
C GLY A 129 -8.18 -4.58 -12.39
N GLY A 130 -7.46 -5.12 -13.37
CA GLY A 130 -7.81 -5.07 -14.78
C GLY A 130 -7.69 -6.43 -15.49
N PRO A 131 -7.69 -6.45 -16.82
CA PRO A 131 -7.60 -7.67 -17.61
C PRO A 131 -6.19 -8.28 -17.57
N TRP A 132 -6.13 -9.60 -17.56
CA TRP A 132 -4.90 -10.39 -17.66
C TRP A 132 -4.92 -11.23 -18.93
N ASP A 133 -3.78 -11.33 -19.59
CA ASP A 133 -3.60 -12.28 -20.66
C ASP A 133 -3.67 -13.73 -20.14
N LYS A 134 -4.05 -14.65 -21.03
CA LYS A 134 -4.10 -16.06 -20.66
C LYS A 134 -2.69 -16.54 -20.26
N GLY A 135 -2.61 -17.03 -19.04
CA GLY A 135 -1.35 -17.51 -18.47
C GLY A 135 -0.68 -16.51 -17.55
N THR A 136 -1.17 -15.27 -17.41
CA THR A 136 -0.55 -14.29 -16.51
C THR A 136 -1.37 -14.12 -15.24
N SER A 137 -0.71 -13.80 -14.12
CA SER A 137 -1.41 -13.45 -12.89
C SER A 137 -0.55 -12.68 -11.88
N ILE A 138 -1.24 -12.06 -10.91
CA ILE A 138 -0.63 -11.37 -9.77
C ILE A 138 -0.97 -12.13 -8.49
N GLY A 139 0.06 -12.50 -7.75
CA GLY A 139 -0.04 -13.28 -6.51
C GLY A 139 0.45 -12.51 -5.29
N LEU A 140 -0.21 -12.70 -4.15
CA LEU A 140 0.22 -12.15 -2.86
C LEU A 140 1.23 -13.08 -2.17
N ILE A 141 2.49 -12.66 -2.11
CA ILE A 141 3.55 -13.41 -1.41
C ILE A 141 3.45 -13.20 0.10
N GLY A 142 3.19 -11.97 0.54
CA GLY A 142 3.09 -11.66 1.97
C GLY A 142 2.58 -10.25 2.26
N THR A 143 2.19 -10.05 3.52
CA THR A 143 1.74 -8.76 4.05
C THR A 143 2.57 -8.38 5.27
N ASN A 144 2.91 -7.10 5.45
CA ASN A 144 3.81 -6.65 6.51
C ASN A 144 5.10 -7.47 6.55
N MET A 145 5.63 -7.78 5.37
CA MET A 145 6.70 -8.74 5.19
C MET A 145 8.05 -8.03 5.24
N GLN A 146 8.95 -8.55 6.08
CA GLN A 146 10.33 -8.09 6.10
C GLN A 146 11.13 -8.79 5.00
N VAL A 147 11.77 -8.00 4.13
CA VAL A 147 12.71 -8.46 3.11
C VAL A 147 14.00 -7.66 3.28
N GLY A 148 15.09 -8.35 3.63
CA GLY A 148 16.31 -7.70 4.10
C GLY A 148 16.06 -6.81 5.33
N SER A 149 16.37 -5.51 5.21
CA SER A 149 16.18 -4.52 6.29
C SER A 149 14.87 -3.74 6.20
N THR A 150 14.04 -3.99 5.18
CA THR A 150 12.84 -3.19 4.90
C THR A 150 11.59 -4.01 5.14
N VAL A 151 10.57 -3.38 5.73
CA VAL A 151 9.23 -3.96 5.87
C VAL A 151 8.33 -3.35 4.80
N TYR A 152 7.71 -4.21 4.00
CA TYR A 152 6.76 -3.83 2.97
C TYR A 152 5.33 -4.12 3.43
N ASP A 153 4.40 -3.23 3.10
CA ASP A 153 2.98 -3.44 3.42
C ASP A 153 2.47 -4.69 2.70
N PHE A 154 2.87 -4.83 1.44
CA PHE A 154 2.58 -5.99 0.60
C PHE A 154 3.83 -6.40 -0.20
N VAL A 155 4.03 -7.70 -0.36
CA VAL A 155 4.94 -8.26 -1.37
C VAL A 155 4.09 -9.04 -2.35
N ILE A 156 4.20 -8.69 -3.63
CA ILE A 156 3.44 -9.33 -4.70
C ILE A 156 4.38 -9.86 -5.78
N GLY A 157 4.01 -11.00 -6.34
CA GLY A 157 4.75 -11.67 -7.40
C GLY A 157 3.92 -11.74 -8.68
N TYR A 158 4.61 -11.60 -9.80
CA TYR A 158 4.08 -11.86 -11.13
C TYR A 158 4.40 -13.30 -11.53
N ASN A 159 3.49 -13.89 -12.29
CA ASN A 159 3.74 -15.12 -13.02
C ASN A 159 3.25 -14.96 -14.45
N ASP A 160 4.10 -15.18 -15.44
CA ASP A 160 3.80 -15.05 -16.87
C ASP A 160 3.24 -16.34 -17.52
N SER A 161 3.28 -17.43 -16.74
CA SER A 161 2.91 -18.80 -17.12
C SER A 161 1.94 -19.46 -16.13
N ALA A 162 1.31 -18.67 -15.26
CA ALA A 162 0.24 -19.03 -14.35
C ALA A 162 -0.87 -19.87 -15.01
N GLY A 163 -0.99 -21.13 -14.59
CA GLY A 163 -1.98 -22.08 -15.11
C GLY A 163 -1.43 -23.02 -16.19
N GLN A 164 -0.15 -22.89 -16.57
CA GLN A 164 0.59 -24.04 -17.07
C GLN A 164 0.76 -25.03 -15.92
N LYS A 165 0.71 -26.33 -16.23
CA LYS A 165 0.71 -27.40 -15.22
C LYS A 165 1.94 -27.39 -14.30
N TYR A 166 3.02 -26.73 -14.70
CA TYR A 166 4.33 -26.82 -14.07
C TYR A 166 5.09 -25.49 -14.00
N LEU A 167 4.46 -24.31 -14.10
CA LEU A 167 5.16 -23.00 -14.09
C LEU A 167 4.40 -22.01 -13.20
N GLY A 168 4.45 -22.26 -11.89
CA GLY A 168 3.46 -21.79 -10.94
C GLY A 168 4.07 -21.52 -9.58
N ASP A 169 4.85 -20.47 -9.47
CA ASP A 169 5.71 -20.11 -8.34
C ASP A 169 5.56 -18.62 -7.95
N TRP A 170 5.28 -17.76 -8.93
CA TRP A 170 5.11 -16.30 -8.79
C TRP A 170 6.39 -15.58 -8.40
N ASP A 171 7.52 -16.05 -8.92
CA ASP A 171 8.83 -15.41 -8.80
C ASP A 171 9.38 -14.83 -10.11
N ASP A 172 8.62 -14.86 -11.21
CA ASP A 172 9.06 -14.26 -12.48
C ASP A 172 9.41 -12.77 -12.36
N PHE A 173 8.71 -12.05 -11.49
CA PHE A 173 9.06 -10.69 -11.08
C PHE A 173 8.41 -10.35 -9.75
N VAL A 174 9.19 -9.95 -8.74
CA VAL A 174 8.67 -9.64 -7.41
C VAL A 174 8.92 -8.20 -7.01
N ILE A 175 7.87 -7.58 -6.47
CA ILE A 175 7.94 -6.23 -5.92
C ILE A 175 7.44 -6.16 -4.48
N GLY A 176 8.04 -5.26 -3.72
CA GLY A 176 7.51 -4.76 -2.47
C GLY A 176 6.71 -3.48 -2.72
N VAL A 177 5.61 -3.32 -2.00
CA VAL A 177 4.75 -2.13 -2.06
C VAL A 177 4.66 -1.52 -0.67
N SER A 178 4.93 -0.22 -0.59
CA SER A 178 4.81 0.56 0.64
C SER A 178 4.02 1.84 0.40
N ALA A 179 3.07 2.10 1.28
CA ALA A 179 2.35 3.35 1.38
C ALA A 179 3.07 4.29 2.35
N VAL A 180 3.58 5.40 1.84
CA VAL A 180 4.19 6.45 2.66
C VAL A 180 3.13 7.53 2.94
N PRO A 181 2.72 7.74 4.20
CA PRO A 181 1.81 8.83 4.53
C PRO A 181 2.41 10.18 4.15
N GLU A 182 1.61 11.04 3.54
CA GLU A 182 2.07 12.37 3.12
C GLU A 182 2.52 13.22 4.33
N PRO A 183 3.52 14.11 4.17
CA PRO A 183 4.01 15.02 5.20
C PRO A 183 2.90 15.82 5.90
N GLU A 184 1.85 16.20 5.18
CA GLU A 184 0.72 16.97 5.70
C GLU A 184 -0.08 16.18 6.76
N THR A 185 -0.12 14.85 6.66
CA THR A 185 -0.78 14.00 7.67
C THR A 185 -0.05 14.12 9.01
N TYR A 186 1.29 14.14 8.98
CA TYR A 186 2.09 14.36 10.18
C TYR A 186 1.94 15.79 10.70
N ALA A 187 1.86 16.79 9.82
CA ALA A 187 1.61 18.16 10.22
C ALA A 187 0.24 18.30 10.93
N MET A 188 -0.81 17.68 10.40
CA MET A 188 -2.14 17.67 11.01
C MET A 188 -2.18 16.90 12.34
N LEU A 189 -1.45 15.79 12.45
CA LEU A 189 -1.27 15.07 13.71
C LEU A 189 -0.58 15.96 14.76
N LEU A 190 0.50 16.65 14.37
CA LEU A 190 1.23 17.56 15.25
C LEU A 190 0.39 18.77 15.66
N VAL A 191 -0.41 19.33 14.76
CA VAL A 191 -1.39 20.37 15.08
C VAL A 191 -2.41 19.84 16.08
N GLY A 192 -2.97 18.66 15.85
CA GLY A 192 -3.91 18.01 16.77
C GLY A 192 -3.32 17.81 18.17
N LEU A 193 -2.09 17.27 18.25
CA LEU A 193 -1.37 17.10 19.51
C LEU A 193 -1.07 18.44 20.20
N GLY A 194 -0.69 19.47 19.43
CA GLY A 194 -0.45 20.81 19.93
C GLY A 194 -1.70 21.44 20.56
N LEU A 195 -2.86 21.27 19.92
CA LEU A 195 -4.15 21.75 20.44
C LEU A 195 -4.54 21.02 21.73
N ILE A 196 -4.34 19.71 21.82
CA ILE A 196 -4.59 18.92 23.05
C ILE A 196 -3.68 19.41 24.19
N GLY A 197 -2.39 19.57 23.93
CA GLY A 197 -1.43 20.08 24.92
C GLY A 197 -1.77 21.49 25.41
N PHE A 198 -2.21 22.38 24.52
CA PHE A 198 -2.66 23.72 24.89
C PHE A 198 -3.92 23.70 25.75
N SER A 199 -4.89 22.85 25.42
CA SER A 199 -6.14 22.69 26.17
C SER A 199 -5.88 22.21 27.60
N LEU A 200 -5.02 21.19 27.77
CA LEU A 200 -4.63 20.67 29.09
C LEU A 200 -3.87 21.71 29.93
N ARG A 201 -3.04 22.55 29.31
CA ARG A 201 -2.30 23.62 30.00
C ARG A 201 -3.22 24.68 30.60
N ASN A 202 -4.34 25.00 29.94
CA ASN A 202 -5.28 25.99 30.43
C ASN A 202 -6.14 25.48 31.59
N HIS A 203 -6.35 24.15 31.70
CA HIS A 203 -7.05 23.56 32.84
C HIS A 203 -6.20 23.45 34.12
N SER A 204 -4.87 23.40 34.00
CA SER A 204 -3.98 23.37 35.18
C SER A 204 -3.79 24.73 35.85
N ARG A 205 -4.27 25.83 35.26
CA ARG A 205 -4.13 27.21 35.80
C ARG A 205 -5.32 27.71 36.62
N SER A 206 -6.29 26.86 36.93
CA SER A 206 -7.35 27.16 37.89
C SER A 206 -7.14 26.41 39.22
N VAL A 207 -6.12 26.82 39.98
CA VAL A 207 -5.99 26.58 41.44
C VAL A 207 -5.40 27.84 42.06
#